data_AF-A0A973GMH1-F1
#
_entry.id   AF-A0A973GMH1-F1
#
_cell.length_a   1.000
_cell.length_b   1.000
_cell.length_c   1.000
_cell.angle_alpha   90.00
_cell.angle_beta   90.00
_cell.angle_gamma   90.00
#
_symmetry.space_group_name_H-M   'P 1'
#
loop_
_entity.id
_entity.type
_entity.pdbx_description
1 polymer ?
#
loop_
_entity_poly.entity_id
_entity_poly.type
_entity_poly.pdbx_seq_one_letter_code
_entity_poly.pdbx_strand_id
1 'polypeptide(L)' 'MSNEQMAPETKGVTVKLLATVDLGPELEGMAGRQLRMRMVTIEPGGVFGPIHDHKDRPGTVYILQGTITDHRNGVATD' A
#
# COMPACT_ATOMS: atom_id res chain seq x y z
N MET A 1 -11.11 14.39 -23.52
CA MET A 1 -10.99 12.92 -23.45
C MET A 1 -10.04 12.63 -22.29
N SER A 2 -10.59 12.47 -21.08
CA SER A 2 -9.81 12.11 -19.91
C SER A 2 -9.21 10.74 -20.16
N ASN A 3 -7.89 10.65 -20.11
CA ASN A 3 -7.16 9.40 -20.19
C ASN A 3 -7.39 8.68 -18.85
N GLU A 4 -8.55 8.04 -18.69
CA GLU A 4 -8.80 7.11 -17.60
C GLU A 4 -7.94 5.88 -17.85
N GLN A 5 -6.67 5.99 -17.45
CA GLN A 5 -5.75 4.88 -17.43
C GLN A 5 -6.32 3.91 -16.40
N MET A 6 -7.06 2.89 -16.87
CA MET A 6 -7.56 1.80 -16.03
C MET A 6 -6.37 1.27 -15.23
N ALA A 7 -6.38 1.54 -13.93
CA ALA A 7 -5.33 1.08 -13.06
C ALA A 7 -5.31 -0.46 -13.13
N PRO A 8 -4.18 -1.08 -13.46
CA PRO A 8 -4.11 -2.52 -13.59
C PRO A 8 -4.52 -3.20 -12.28
N GLU A 9 -5.30 -4.27 -12.39
CA GLU A 9 -5.69 -5.08 -11.24
C GLU A 9 -4.47 -5.68 -10.55
N THR A 10 -4.59 -5.96 -9.25
CA THR A 10 -3.52 -6.65 -8.52
C THR A 10 -3.26 -8.03 -9.13
N LYS A 11 -2.00 -8.30 -9.49
CA LYS A 11 -1.54 -9.57 -10.05
C LYS A 11 -0.18 -9.94 -9.47
N GLY A 12 0.00 -11.22 -9.15
CA GLY A 12 1.30 -11.72 -8.68
C GLY A 12 1.71 -11.14 -7.33
N VAL A 13 0.73 -10.77 -6.48
CA VAL A 13 0.97 -10.23 -5.15
C VAL A 13 0.38 -11.17 -4.11
N THR A 14 1.17 -11.47 -3.08
CA THR A 14 0.69 -12.11 -1.86
C THR A 14 0.87 -11.16 -0.69
N VAL A 15 -0.09 -11.16 0.24
CA VAL A 15 -0.08 -10.28 1.41
C VAL A 15 -0.25 -11.13 2.66
N LYS A 16 0.71 -11.03 3.57
CA LYS A 16 0.65 -11.64 4.90
C LYS A 16 0.51 -10.54 5.95
N LEU A 17 -0.57 -10.57 6.73
CA LEU A 17 -0.69 -9.74 7.92
C LEU A 17 0.29 -10.24 8.98
N LEU A 18 1.16 -9.36 9.47
CA LEU A 18 2.15 -9.70 10.51
C LEU A 18 1.67 -9.27 11.89
N ALA A 19 1.09 -8.08 11.98
CA ALA A 19 0.56 -7.53 13.22
C ALA A 19 -0.54 -6.50 12.96
N THR A 20 -1.42 -6.35 13.94
CA THR A 20 -2.40 -5.27 14.03
C THR A 20 -2.31 -4.67 15.42
N VAL A 21 -2.30 -3.35 15.49
CA VAL A 21 -2.40 -2.57 16.74
C VAL A 21 -3.66 -1.72 16.66
N ASP A 22 -4.54 -1.86 17.64
CA ASP A 22 -5.64 -0.92 17.84
C ASP A 22 -5.07 0.38 18.43
N LEU A 23 -5.23 1.49 17.71
CA LEU A 23 -4.66 2.77 18.13
C LEU A 23 -5.59 3.52 19.09
N GLY A 24 -6.86 3.15 19.18
CA GLY A 24 -7.84 3.85 20.01
C GLY A 24 -7.44 3.93 21.49
N PRO A 25 -7.00 2.83 22.12
CA PRO A 25 -6.52 2.85 23.51
C PRO A 25 -5.15 3.51 23.71
N GLU A 26 -4.31 3.53 22.68
CA GLU A 26 -2.91 3.99 22.77
C GLU A 26 -2.76 5.49 22.55
N LEU A 27 -3.67 6.09 21.76
CA LEU A 27 -3.57 7.47 21.30
C LEU A 27 -4.94 8.17 21.32
N GLU A 28 -5.02 9.30 22.03
CA GLU A 28 -6.21 10.15 22.04
C GLU A 28 -6.61 10.55 20.60
N GLY A 29 -7.91 10.48 20.29
CA GLY A 29 -8.44 10.82 18.98
C GLY A 29 -8.28 9.75 17.89
N MET A 30 -7.72 8.58 18.20
CA MET A 30 -7.52 7.49 17.24
C MET A 30 -8.56 6.35 17.35
N ALA A 31 -9.70 6.58 18.02
CA ALA A 31 -10.76 5.58 18.15
C ALA A 31 -11.19 5.04 16.77
N GLY A 32 -11.19 3.70 16.62
CA GLY A 32 -11.52 3.02 15.37
C GLY A 32 -10.41 3.03 14.30
N ARG A 33 -9.22 3.57 14.60
CA ARG A 33 -8.04 3.50 13.73
C ARG A 33 -7.16 2.33 14.14
N GLN A 34 -6.52 1.71 13.15
CA GLN A 34 -5.60 0.60 13.36
C GLN A 34 -4.30 0.83 12.59
N LEU A 35 -3.17 0.46 13.20
CA LEU A 35 -1.91 0.29 12.51
C LEU A 35 -1.75 -1.18 12.15
N ARG A 36 -1.47 -1.48 10.87
CA ARG A 36 -1.25 -2.85 10.40
C ARG A 36 0.10 -2.98 9.74
N MET A 37 0.87 -3.95 10.19
CA MET A 37 2.12 -4.36 9.56
C MET A 37 1.84 -5.56 8.65
N ARG A 38 2.29 -5.48 7.41
CA ARG A 38 2.08 -6.51 6.39
C ARG A 38 3.40 -6.81 5.70
N MET A 39 3.65 -8.08 5.44
CA MET A 39 4.66 -8.51 4.46
C MET A 39 3.95 -8.67 3.14
N VAL A 40 4.43 -7.95 2.12
CA VAL A 40 3.91 -8.02 0.77
C VAL A 40 5.00 -8.60 -0.11
N THR A 41 4.71 -9.71 -0.78
CA THR A 41 5.61 -10.29 -1.78
C THR A 41 5.00 -10.03 -3.15
N ILE A 42 5.77 -9.40 -4.03
CA ILE A 42 5.40 -9.12 -5.41
C ILE A 42 6.35 -9.92 -6.29
N GLU A 43 5.81 -10.84 -7.08
CA GLU A 43 6.59 -11.63 -8.03
C GLU A 43 7.11 -10.75 -9.17
N PRO A 44 8.18 -11.14 -9.89
CA PRO A 44 8.64 -10.40 -11.08
C PRO A 44 7.51 -10.17 -12.10
N GLY A 45 7.33 -8.91 -12.51
CA GLY A 45 6.23 -8.50 -13.40
C GLY A 45 4.85 -8.42 -12.71
N GLY A 46 4.80 -8.61 -11.39
CA GLY A 46 3.62 -8.39 -10.56
C GLY A 46 3.24 -6.92 -10.49
N VAL A 47 1.96 -6.67 -10.24
CA VAL A 47 1.37 -5.34 -10.19
C VAL A 47 0.53 -5.23 -8.93
N PHE A 48 0.72 -4.17 -8.16
CA PHE A 48 -0.08 -3.89 -6.97
C PHE A 48 -0.96 -2.67 -7.21
N GLY A 49 -2.21 -2.91 -7.62
CA GLY A 49 -3.21 -1.89 -7.94
C GLY A 49 -4.61 -2.26 -7.41
N PRO A 50 -5.64 -1.45 -7.65
CA PRO A 50 -5.65 -0.23 -8.46
C PRO A 50 -5.04 0.99 -7.75
N ILE A 51 -4.93 2.10 -8.48
CA ILE A 51 -4.56 3.41 -7.94
C ILE A 51 -5.55 3.77 -6.82
N HIS A 52 -5.02 4.26 -5.71
CA HIS A 52 -5.81 4.73 -4.57
C HIS A 52 -5.09 5.91 -3.91
N ASP A 53 -5.81 6.68 -3.12
CA ASP A 53 -5.24 7.76 -2.31
C ASP A 53 -4.91 7.29 -0.89
N HIS A 54 -4.16 8.12 -0.16
CA HIS A 54 -3.77 7.87 1.23
C HIS A 54 -4.49 8.78 2.23
N LYS A 55 -5.56 9.45 1.82
CA LYS A 55 -6.37 10.27 2.72
C LYS A 55 -6.99 9.35 3.76
N ASP A 56 -6.86 9.73 5.03
CA ASP A 56 -7.34 8.95 6.19
C ASP A 56 -6.74 7.53 6.34
N ARG A 57 -5.76 7.17 5.49
CA ARG A 57 -5.11 5.86 5.48
C ARG A 57 -3.62 5.97 5.07
N PRO A 58 -2.82 6.76 5.81
CA PRO A 58 -1.41 6.90 5.52
C PRO A 58 -0.69 5.54 5.63
N GLY A 59 0.36 5.37 4.85
CA GLY A 59 1.17 4.18 4.86
C GLY A 59 2.62 4.49 4.54
N THR A 60 3.51 3.68 5.07
CA THR A 60 4.93 3.63 4.68
C THR A 60 5.25 2.24 4.13
N VAL A 61 6.22 2.19 3.22
CA VAL A 61 6.69 0.96 2.59
C VAL A 61 8.21 0.96 2.70
N TYR A 62 8.77 -0.18 3.07
CA TYR A 62 10.21 -0.40 3.12
C TYR A 62 10.52 -1.67 2.32
N ILE A 63 11.45 -1.57 1.37
CA ILE A 63 11.83 -2.68 0.49
C ILE A 63 12.86 -3.54 1.21
N LEU A 64 12.45 -4.75 1.60
CA LEU A 64 13.36 -5.72 2.21
C LEU A 64 14.32 -6.32 1.18
N GLN A 65 13.84 -6.56 -0.05
CA GLN A 65 14.61 -7.15 -1.14
C GLN A 65 13.96 -6.81 -2.49
N GLY A 66 14.80 -6.61 -3.52
CA GLY A 66 14.36 -6.35 -4.89
C GLY A 66 14.17 -4.86 -5.17
N THR A 67 13.39 -4.56 -6.21
CA THR A 67 13.10 -3.21 -6.67
C THR A 67 11.64 -3.15 -7.10
N ILE A 68 10.98 -2.03 -6.84
CA ILE A 68 9.62 -1.76 -7.31
C ILE A 68 9.62 -0.39 -7.96
N THR A 69 8.86 -0.21 -9.04
CA THR A 69 8.55 1.13 -9.52
C THR A 69 7.29 1.61 -8.80
N ASP A 70 7.46 2.59 -7.92
CA ASP A 70 6.37 3.21 -7.17
C ASP A 70 5.80 4.39 -7.96
N HIS A 71 4.48 4.41 -8.14
CA HIS A 71 3.77 5.45 -8.85
C HIS A 71 3.04 6.35 -7.85
N ARG A 72 3.77 7.23 -7.14
CA ARG A 72 3.17 8.18 -6.19
C ARG A 72 2.93 9.53 -6.83
N ASN A 73 1.75 10.09 -6.60
CA ASN A 73 1.38 11.44 -7.08
C ASN A 73 1.59 11.63 -8.59
N GLY A 74 1.44 10.57 -9.38
CA GLY A 74 1.67 10.60 -10.84
C GLY A 74 3.13 10.57 -11.28
N VAL A 75 4.08 10.40 -10.35
CA VAL A 75 5.51 10.24 -10.66
C VAL A 75 5.93 8.79 -10.43
N ALA A 76 6.66 8.22 -11.38
CA ALA A 76 7.28 6.91 -11.25
C ALA A 76 8.68 7.07 -10.63
N THR A 77 8.97 6.33 -9.57
CA THR A 77 10.28 6.27 -8.91
C THR A 77 10.64 4.82 -8.58
N ASP A 78 11.88 4.42 -8.82
CA ASP A 78 12.40 3.10 -8.46
C ASP A 78 12.88 2.99 -7.00
#